data_AF-A0A952RN95-F1
#
_entry.id   AF-A0A952RN95-F1
#
_cell.length_a   1.000
_cell.length_b   1.000
_cell.length_c   1.000
_cell.angle_alpha   90.00
_cell.angle_beta   90.00
_cell.angle_gamma   90.00
#
_symmetry.space_group_name_H-M   'P 1'
#
loop_
_entity.id
_entity.type
_entity.pdbx_description
1 polymer ?
#
loop_
_entity_poly.entity_id
_entity_poly.type
_entity_poly.pdbx_seq_one_letter_code
_entity_poly.pdbx_strand_id
1 'polypeptide(L)'
;MAKDDDLLPKKKSAASTGKGNSSGDSPSPQMIRLMRITRTIGIVLGGFVTLVGMMSVVGFATDNFWVRLLVAVVVVVGFPAFVSDRLFKRTKLGGGAAMVVDVFAIVLLGVALLLVAADFASKPLLVSEGDRYAQSGSRTMARLAYFLGGVSPVFPEERPAAAPATPKASK
;
A
#
# COMPACT_ATOMS: atom_id res chain seq x y z
N MET A 1 -35.18 26.78 -68.52
CA MET A 1 -36.22 26.42 -67.54
C MET A 1 -35.99 24.99 -67.12
N ALA A 2 -35.57 24.78 -65.88
CA ALA A 2 -35.69 23.53 -65.14
C ALA A 2 -35.50 23.91 -63.66
N LYS A 3 -36.62 24.03 -62.95
CA LYS A 3 -36.70 23.74 -61.52
C LYS A 3 -36.88 22.22 -61.43
N ASP A 4 -36.31 21.61 -60.39
CA ASP A 4 -37.02 20.72 -59.46
C ASP A 4 -35.98 20.08 -58.51
N ASP A 5 -36.01 20.57 -57.28
CA ASP A 5 -36.17 19.78 -56.04
C ASP A 5 -35.17 18.66 -55.74
N ASP A 6 -34.02 19.05 -55.17
CA ASP A 6 -33.16 18.17 -54.38
C ASP A 6 -33.44 18.38 -52.87
N LEU A 7 -34.49 17.71 -52.39
CA LEU A 7 -34.96 17.70 -51.00
C LEU A 7 -34.23 16.60 -50.20
N LEU A 8 -33.08 16.91 -49.61
CA LEU A 8 -32.52 16.12 -48.50
C LEU A 8 -31.95 17.03 -47.39
N PRO A 9 -32.48 16.99 -46.15
CA PRO A 9 -31.89 17.69 -45.02
C PRO A 9 -30.69 16.90 -44.49
N LYS A 10 -29.47 17.30 -44.88
CA LYS A 10 -28.24 16.88 -44.19
C LYS A 10 -28.20 17.53 -42.81
N LYS A 11 -28.65 16.77 -41.81
CA LYS A 11 -28.45 17.00 -40.38
C LYS A 11 -26.94 17.23 -40.13
N LYS A 12 -26.53 18.50 -40.06
CA LYS A 12 -25.21 18.89 -39.56
C LYS A 12 -25.21 18.60 -38.06
N SER A 13 -24.71 17.43 -37.69
CA SER A 13 -24.30 17.14 -36.33
C SER A 13 -23.30 18.22 -35.91
N ALA A 14 -23.72 19.07 -34.97
CA ALA A 14 -22.85 19.98 -34.26
C ALA A 14 -21.85 19.16 -33.44
N ALA A 15 -20.74 18.77 -34.07
CA ALA A 15 -19.51 18.47 -33.36
C ALA A 15 -18.81 19.81 -33.15
N SER A 16 -19.17 20.49 -32.06
CA SER A 16 -18.30 21.51 -31.48
C SER A 16 -16.99 20.82 -31.16
N THR A 17 -16.04 20.96 -32.09
CA THR A 17 -14.65 20.62 -31.86
C THR A 17 -14.18 21.60 -30.79
N GLY A 18 -14.34 21.18 -29.54
CA GLY A 18 -13.72 21.79 -28.39
C GLY A 18 -12.22 21.71 -28.61
N LYS A 19 -11.70 22.70 -29.31
CA LYS A 19 -10.29 23.04 -29.38
C LYS A 19 -9.93 23.53 -27.98
N GLY A 20 -9.77 22.57 -27.07
CA GLY A 20 -9.19 22.79 -25.76
C GLY A 20 -7.76 23.23 -26.01
N ASN A 21 -7.56 24.55 -25.99
CA ASN A 21 -6.26 25.14 -25.75
C ASN A 21 -5.73 24.53 -24.44
N SER A 22 -4.88 23.49 -24.54
CA SER A 22 -4.02 23.09 -23.44
C SER A 22 -2.89 24.12 -23.35
N SER A 23 -3.25 25.35 -23.01
CA SER A 23 -2.31 26.34 -22.49
C SER A 23 -1.67 25.73 -21.25
N GLY A 24 -0.33 25.66 -21.26
CA GLY A 24 0.49 25.13 -20.19
C GLY A 24 0.21 25.83 -18.87
N ASP A 25 -0.74 25.31 -18.12
CA ASP A 25 -0.99 25.68 -16.74
C ASP A 25 0.08 24.98 -15.92
N SER A 26 1.14 25.73 -15.61
CA SER A 26 2.18 25.26 -14.71
C SER A 26 1.51 24.95 -13.37
N PRO A 27 1.65 23.73 -12.82
CA PRO A 27 1.03 23.34 -11.56
C PRO A 27 1.23 24.42 -10.50
N SER A 28 0.14 24.86 -9.85
CA SER A 28 0.26 25.90 -8.82
C SER A 28 1.29 25.45 -7.76
N PRO A 29 2.09 26.37 -7.18
CA PRO A 29 3.11 26.01 -6.19
C PRO A 29 2.55 25.23 -4.99
N GLN A 30 1.27 25.45 -4.66
CA GLN A 30 0.54 24.69 -3.65
C GLN A 30 0.26 23.25 -4.10
N MET A 31 -0.12 23.03 -5.35
CA MET A 31 -0.35 21.70 -5.92
C MET A 31 0.95 20.87 -5.95
N ILE A 32 2.08 21.47 -6.28
CA ILE A 32 3.39 20.78 -6.27
C ILE A 32 3.80 20.36 -4.84
N ARG A 33 3.53 21.21 -3.84
CA ARG A 33 3.81 20.88 -2.42
C ARG A 33 2.91 19.73 -1.95
N LEU A 34 1.62 19.79 -2.25
CA LEU A 34 0.68 18.73 -1.89
C LEU A 34 1.09 17.40 -2.52
N MET A 35 1.41 17.41 -3.82
CA MET A 35 1.85 16.22 -4.54
C MET A 35 3.13 15.61 -3.93
N ARG A 36 4.08 16.44 -3.48
CA ARG A 36 5.27 15.97 -2.74
C ARG A 36 4.91 15.34 -1.40
N ILE A 37 4.04 15.98 -0.61
CA ILE A 37 3.66 15.47 0.71
C ILE A 37 2.96 14.12 0.58
N THR A 38 1.94 14.02 -0.29
CA THR A 38 1.18 12.78 -0.50
C THR A 38 2.09 11.65 -0.97
N ARG A 39 3.03 11.96 -1.86
CA ARG A 39 4.05 11.03 -2.35
C ARG A 39 4.99 10.56 -1.23
N THR A 40 5.49 11.47 -0.40
CA THR A 40 6.34 11.12 0.75
C THR A 40 5.58 10.21 1.72
N ILE A 41 4.35 10.56 2.05
CA ILE A 41 3.49 9.75 2.93
C ILE A 41 3.27 8.37 2.33
N GLY A 42 2.95 8.29 1.04
CA GLY A 42 2.77 7.02 0.33
C GLY A 42 4.03 6.14 0.32
N ILE A 43 5.22 6.74 0.17
CA ILE A 43 6.49 6.02 0.23
C ILE A 43 6.80 5.52 1.65
N VAL A 44 6.54 6.33 2.67
CA VAL A 44 6.79 5.95 4.06
C VAL A 44 5.82 4.84 4.49
N LEU A 45 4.51 5.02 4.27
CA LEU A 45 3.50 4.02 4.62
C LEU A 45 3.64 2.76 3.76
N GLY A 46 3.77 2.91 2.44
CA GLY A 46 3.96 1.80 1.52
C GLY A 46 5.24 1.03 1.83
N GLY A 47 6.35 1.75 2.03
CA GLY A 47 7.65 1.19 2.44
C GLY A 47 7.55 0.38 3.73
N PHE A 48 6.91 0.94 4.76
CA PHE A 48 6.70 0.25 6.03
C PHE A 48 5.87 -1.03 5.87
N VAL A 49 4.74 -0.97 5.15
CA VAL A 49 3.90 -2.15 4.89
C VAL A 49 4.67 -3.22 4.11
N THR A 50 5.40 -2.82 3.06
CA THR A 50 6.23 -3.76 2.29
C THR A 50 7.37 -4.37 3.10
N LEU A 51 7.96 -3.61 4.02
CA LEU A 51 9.00 -4.10 4.91
C LEU A 51 8.46 -5.16 5.86
N VAL A 52 7.31 -4.90 6.49
CA VAL A 52 6.64 -5.86 7.37
C VAL A 52 6.23 -7.12 6.58
N GLY A 53 5.67 -6.95 5.39
CA GLY A 53 5.33 -8.06 4.49
C GLY A 53 6.55 -8.91 4.12
N MET A 54 7.64 -8.30 3.68
CA MET A 54 8.87 -9.03 3.36
C MET A 54 9.51 -9.68 4.57
N MET A 55 9.48 -9.03 5.75
CA MET A 55 9.90 -9.67 6.98
C MET A 55 9.09 -10.93 7.28
N SER A 56 7.77 -10.90 7.10
CA SER A 56 6.91 -12.07 7.28
C SER A 56 7.28 -13.19 6.31
N VAL A 57 7.46 -12.87 5.02
CA VAL A 57 7.86 -13.85 4.00
C VAL A 57 9.23 -14.47 4.32
N VAL A 58 10.22 -13.66 4.69
CA VAL A 58 11.56 -14.15 5.03
C VAL A 58 11.56 -14.93 6.35
N GLY A 59 10.64 -14.63 7.27
CA GLY A 59 10.42 -15.36 8.52
C GLY A 59 10.08 -16.83 8.33
N PHE A 60 9.58 -17.22 7.16
CA PHE A 60 9.42 -18.63 6.81
C PHE A 60 10.72 -19.38 6.58
N ALA A 61 11.74 -18.69 6.08
CA ALA A 61 13.01 -19.31 5.69
C ALA A 61 14.08 -19.21 6.80
N THR A 62 13.96 -18.23 7.69
CA THR A 62 14.96 -17.94 8.72
C THR A 62 14.31 -17.40 9.99
N ASP A 63 14.68 -17.99 11.12
CA ASP A 63 14.29 -17.52 12.46
C ASP A 63 15.16 -16.38 13.00
N ASN A 64 16.27 -16.05 12.31
CA ASN A 64 17.14 -14.97 12.73
C ASN A 64 16.57 -13.60 12.31
N PHE A 65 16.13 -12.82 13.29
CA PHE A 65 15.55 -11.50 13.08
C PHE A 65 16.48 -10.53 12.32
N TRP A 66 17.79 -10.59 12.57
CA TRP A 66 18.76 -9.71 11.90
C TRP A 66 18.90 -10.03 10.42
N VAL A 67 18.95 -11.31 10.07
CA VAL A 67 18.97 -11.77 8.67
C VAL A 67 17.67 -11.38 7.97
N ARG A 68 16.54 -11.60 8.65
CA ARG A 68 15.20 -11.24 8.17
C ARG A 68 15.10 -9.74 7.86
N LEU A 69 15.58 -8.89 8.75
CA LEU A 69 15.60 -7.43 8.56
C LEU A 69 16.50 -7.02 7.41
N LEU A 70 17.73 -7.56 7.37
CA LEU A 70 18.70 -7.17 6.36
C LEU A 70 18.22 -7.55 4.95
N VAL A 71 17.71 -8.78 4.78
CA VAL A 71 17.15 -9.24 3.50
C VAL A 71 15.92 -8.41 3.12
N ALA A 72 15.01 -8.16 4.06
CA ALA A 72 13.81 -7.36 3.78
C ALA A 72 14.16 -5.93 3.34
N VAL A 73 15.10 -5.26 4.03
CA VAL A 73 15.57 -3.92 3.66
C VAL A 73 16.24 -3.93 2.29
N VAL A 74 17.12 -4.91 2.01
CA VAL A 74 17.80 -5.03 0.73
C VAL A 74 16.80 -5.23 -0.41
N VAL A 75 15.74 -6.01 -0.22
CA VAL A 75 14.71 -6.19 -1.25
C VAL A 75 13.86 -4.93 -1.40
N VAL A 76 13.35 -4.37 -0.31
CA VAL A 76 12.44 -3.21 -0.33
C VAL A 76 13.10 -1.95 -0.87
N VAL A 77 14.39 -1.73 -0.58
CA VAL A 77 15.14 -0.56 -1.06
C VAL A 77 15.89 -0.87 -2.36
N GLY A 78 16.52 -2.04 -2.42
CA GLY A 78 17.36 -2.44 -3.55
C GLY A 78 16.56 -2.76 -4.80
N PHE A 79 15.37 -3.37 -4.69
CA PHE A 79 14.55 -3.67 -5.87
C PHE A 79 14.07 -2.38 -6.59
N PRO A 80 13.44 -1.40 -5.93
CA PRO A 80 13.05 -0.17 -6.62
C PRO A 80 14.26 0.66 -7.08
N ALA A 81 15.38 0.65 -6.34
CA ALA A 81 16.63 1.30 -6.78
C ALA A 81 17.19 0.65 -8.05
N PHE A 82 17.19 -0.68 -8.12
CA PHE A 82 17.63 -1.43 -9.29
C PHE A 82 16.71 -1.20 -10.50
N VAL A 83 15.39 -1.20 -10.29
CA VAL A 83 14.41 -0.89 -11.34
C VAL A 83 14.64 0.53 -11.86
N SER A 84 14.88 1.49 -10.96
CA SER A 84 15.18 2.88 -11.33
C SER A 84 16.43 2.95 -12.19
N ASP A 85 17.55 2.37 -11.76
CA ASP A 85 18.81 2.35 -12.52
C ASP A 85 18.64 1.70 -13.91
N ARG A 86 17.90 0.59 -13.99
CA ARG A 86 17.58 -0.09 -15.26
C ARG A 86 16.74 0.79 -16.19
N LEU A 87 15.76 1.52 -15.64
CA LEU A 87 14.92 2.45 -16.39
C LEU A 87 15.73 3.62 -16.93
N PHE A 88 16.55 4.26 -16.08
CA PHE A 88 17.43 5.37 -16.48
C PHE A 88 18.38 4.99 -17.61
N LYS A 89 19.02 3.82 -17.50
CA LYS A 89 19.93 3.31 -18.53
C LYS A 89 19.22 3.09 -19.88
N ARG A 90 17.94 2.71 -19.87
CA ARG A 90 17.18 2.43 -21.10
C ARG A 90 16.63 3.66 -21.77
N THR A 91 16.21 4.68 -21.01
CA THR A 91 15.49 5.80 -21.60
C THR A 91 16.40 6.89 -22.16
N LYS A 92 17.70 6.94 -21.84
CA LYS A 92 18.62 8.07 -22.14
C LYS A 92 18.06 9.46 -21.77
N LEU A 93 16.89 9.50 -21.13
CA LEU A 93 16.26 10.68 -20.59
C LEU A 93 17.03 10.96 -19.30
N GLY A 94 17.71 12.10 -19.25
CA GLY A 94 18.26 12.64 -18.01
C GLY A 94 17.12 12.95 -17.04
N GLY A 95 16.50 11.93 -16.47
CA GLY A 95 15.40 12.10 -15.53
C GLY A 95 15.97 12.52 -14.19
N GLY A 96 15.48 13.64 -13.67
CA GLY A 96 15.87 14.14 -12.36
C GLY A 96 15.36 13.26 -11.22
N ALA A 97 15.78 13.59 -9.99
CA ALA A 97 15.40 12.88 -8.76
C ALA A 97 13.89 12.65 -8.61
N ALA A 98 13.04 13.52 -9.18
CA ALA A 98 11.59 13.34 -9.18
C ALA A 98 11.12 12.02 -9.84
N MET A 99 11.78 11.58 -10.92
CA MET A 99 11.43 10.35 -11.64
C MET A 99 11.81 9.10 -10.83
N VAL A 100 12.94 9.12 -10.11
CA VAL A 100 13.32 8.05 -9.17
C VAL A 100 12.22 7.85 -8.13
N VAL A 101 11.72 8.97 -7.59
CA VAL A 101 10.67 8.94 -6.58
C VAL A 101 9.35 8.42 -7.18
N ASP A 102 9.06 8.64 -8.48
CA ASP A 102 7.89 8.06 -9.19
C ASP A 102 7.99 6.56 -9.30
N VAL A 103 9.15 6.05 -9.70
CA VAL A 103 9.38 4.61 -9.75
C VAL A 103 9.27 4.00 -8.36
N PHE A 104 9.86 4.63 -7.33
CA PHE A 104 9.77 4.14 -5.95
C PHE A 104 8.32 4.09 -5.47
N ALA A 105 7.55 5.16 -5.69
CA ALA A 105 6.15 5.24 -5.29
C ALA A 105 5.30 4.19 -6.02
N ILE A 106 5.46 4.03 -7.33
CA ILE A 106 4.69 3.06 -8.13
C ILE A 106 5.04 1.63 -7.73
N VAL A 107 6.33 1.31 -7.55
CA VAL A 107 6.77 -0.03 -7.14
C VAL A 107 6.24 -0.35 -5.74
N LEU A 108 6.42 0.54 -4.77
CA LEU A 108 5.91 0.34 -3.42
C LEU A 108 4.38 0.23 -3.40
N LEU A 109 3.67 1.04 -4.19
CA LEU A 109 2.22 0.95 -4.33
C LEU A 109 1.81 -0.40 -4.93
N GLY A 110 2.51 -0.87 -5.97
CA GLY A 110 2.26 -2.17 -6.59
C GLY A 110 2.47 -3.34 -5.62
N VAL A 111 3.53 -3.30 -4.82
CA VAL A 111 3.77 -4.32 -3.78
C VAL A 111 2.73 -4.21 -2.67
N ALA A 112 2.36 -3.01 -2.24
CA ALA A 112 1.29 -2.82 -1.26
C ALA A 112 -0.05 -3.39 -1.77
N LEU A 113 -0.41 -3.14 -3.03
CA LEU A 113 -1.61 -3.72 -3.65
C LEU A 113 -1.53 -5.24 -3.75
N LEU A 114 -0.36 -5.80 -4.06
CA LEU A 114 -0.15 -7.26 -4.04
C LEU A 114 -0.31 -7.84 -2.63
N LEU A 115 0.21 -7.16 -1.60
CA LEU A 115 0.04 -7.58 -0.22
C LEU A 115 -1.42 -7.49 0.23
N VAL A 116 -2.15 -6.44 -0.17
CA VAL A 116 -3.59 -6.31 0.09
C VAL A 116 -4.39 -7.37 -0.68
N ALA A 117 -4.02 -7.69 -1.92
CA ALA A 117 -4.65 -8.78 -2.65
C ALA A 117 -4.35 -10.15 -2.02
N ALA A 118 -3.15 -10.29 -1.45
CA ALA A 118 -2.74 -11.45 -0.68
C ALA A 118 -3.28 -11.45 0.76
N ASP A 119 -4.10 -10.48 1.17
CA ASP A 119 -4.62 -10.36 2.53
C ASP A 119 -5.39 -11.62 2.98
N PHE A 120 -6.06 -12.30 2.05
CA PHE A 120 -6.71 -13.59 2.30
C PHE A 120 -5.72 -14.72 2.63
N ALA A 121 -4.50 -14.67 2.10
CA ALA A 121 -3.44 -15.65 2.36
C ALA A 121 -2.54 -15.25 3.54
N SER A 122 -2.36 -13.96 3.82
CA SER A 122 -1.51 -13.48 4.91
C SER A 122 -2.20 -13.54 6.28
N LYS A 123 -3.54 -13.52 6.35
CA LYS A 123 -4.28 -13.67 7.62
C LYS A 123 -3.92 -14.92 8.42
N PRO A 124 -4.02 -16.16 7.89
CA PRO A 124 -3.65 -17.35 8.65
C PRO A 124 -2.17 -17.33 9.07
N LEU A 125 -1.34 -16.70 8.25
CA LEU A 125 0.07 -16.52 8.51
C LEU A 125 0.37 -15.60 9.69
N LEU A 126 -0.25 -14.42 9.70
CA LEU A 126 -0.12 -13.44 10.78
C LEU A 126 -0.64 -13.99 12.11
N VAL A 127 -1.68 -14.82 12.06
CA VAL A 127 -2.18 -15.57 13.23
C VAL A 127 -1.11 -16.56 13.73
N SER A 128 -0.49 -17.34 12.84
CA SER A 128 0.56 -18.29 13.23
C SER A 128 1.81 -17.61 13.83
N GLU A 129 2.16 -16.42 13.33
CA GLU A 129 3.26 -15.64 13.89
C GLU A 129 2.87 -15.02 15.24
N GLY A 130 1.60 -14.63 15.40
CA GLY A 130 1.02 -14.26 16.69
C GLY A 130 1.14 -15.37 17.73
N ASP A 131 0.86 -16.62 17.33
CA ASP A 131 1.04 -17.80 18.18
C ASP A 131 2.51 -18.00 18.58
N ARG A 132 3.46 -17.83 17.65
CA ARG A 132 4.90 -17.87 17.98
C ARG A 132 5.30 -16.79 18.97
N TYR A 133 4.84 -15.55 18.80
CA TYR A 133 5.13 -14.47 19.73
C TYR A 133 4.48 -14.67 21.11
N ALA A 134 3.28 -15.26 21.15
CA ALA A 134 2.63 -15.63 22.39
C ALA A 134 3.42 -16.74 23.12
N GLN A 135 3.90 -17.76 22.40
CA GLN A 135 4.75 -18.82 22.96
C GLN A 135 6.10 -18.28 23.45
N SER A 136 6.68 -17.29 22.77
CA SER A 136 7.92 -16.64 23.19
C SER A 136 7.73 -15.60 24.31
N GLY A 137 6.51 -15.43 24.83
CA GLY A 137 6.17 -14.51 25.91
C GLY A 137 6.03 -13.03 25.52
N SER A 138 6.13 -12.69 24.23
CA SER A 138 6.05 -11.29 23.76
C SER A 138 4.61 -10.88 23.41
N ARG A 139 3.87 -10.42 24.44
CA ARG A 139 2.44 -10.08 24.32
C ARG A 139 2.16 -8.91 23.38
N THR A 140 3.00 -7.89 23.41
CA THR A 140 2.82 -6.69 22.58
C THR A 140 2.93 -7.05 21.10
N MET A 141 3.90 -7.89 20.75
CA MET A 141 4.10 -8.35 19.38
C MET A 141 3.01 -9.34 18.96
N ALA A 142 2.58 -10.23 19.86
CA ALA A 142 1.45 -11.11 19.60
C ALA A 142 0.18 -10.31 19.28
N ARG A 143 -0.16 -9.28 20.08
CA ARG A 143 -1.32 -8.40 19.83
C ARG A 143 -1.25 -7.71 18.49
N LEU A 144 -0.09 -7.16 18.14
CA LEU A 144 0.14 -6.53 16.85
C LEU A 144 -0.07 -7.52 15.71
N ALA A 145 0.51 -8.72 15.81
CA ALA A 145 0.37 -9.77 14.80
C ALA A 145 -1.09 -10.24 14.64
N TYR A 146 -1.80 -10.48 15.74
CA TYR A 146 -3.21 -10.86 15.67
C TYR A 146 -4.11 -9.73 15.15
N PHE A 147 -3.88 -8.49 15.59
CA PHE A 147 -4.63 -7.33 15.09
C PHE A 147 -4.45 -7.15 13.58
N LEU A 148 -3.21 -7.29 13.09
CA LEU A 148 -2.92 -7.30 11.65
C LEU A 148 -3.57 -8.51 10.94
N GLY A 149 -3.68 -9.65 11.61
CA GLY A 149 -4.43 -10.81 11.13
C GLY A 149 -5.96 -10.67 11.20
N GLY A 150 -6.48 -9.55 11.72
CA GLY A 150 -7.91 -9.31 11.89
C GLY A 150 -8.55 -10.07 13.05
N VAL A 151 -7.75 -10.54 14.02
CA VAL A 151 -8.20 -11.31 15.19
C VAL A 151 -7.88 -10.54 16.46
N SER A 152 -8.85 -10.46 17.39
CA SER A 152 -8.64 -9.83 18.69
C SER A 152 -8.56 -10.92 19.76
N PRO A 153 -7.35 -11.37 20.16
CA PRO A 153 -7.19 -12.37 21.20
C PRO A 153 -7.58 -11.79 22.56
N VAL A 154 -8.28 -12.57 23.37
CA VAL A 154 -8.49 -12.26 24.80
C VAL A 154 -7.48 -13.07 25.58
N PHE A 155 -6.47 -12.41 26.15
CA PHE A 155 -5.48 -13.10 26.98
C PHE A 155 -6.11 -13.44 28.33
N PRO A 156 -5.94 -14.67 28.86
CA PRO A 156 -6.60 -15.11 30.10
C PRO A 156 -6.39 -14.21 31.33
N GLU A 157 -5.27 -13.48 31.37
CA GLU A 157 -4.92 -12.57 32.46
C GLU A 157 -5.66 -11.21 32.40
N GLU A 158 -6.28 -10.87 31.28
CA GLU A 158 -7.14 -9.68 31.14
C GLU A 158 -8.60 -9.98 31.44
N ARG A 159 -8.96 -11.24 31.69
CA ARG A 159 -10.29 -11.55 32.24
C ARG A 159 -10.32 -10.91 33.63
N PRO A 160 -11.13 -9.86 33.86
CA PRO A 160 -11.26 -9.28 35.19
C PRO A 160 -11.61 -10.43 36.13
N ALA A 161 -10.87 -10.57 37.23
CA ALA A 161 -11.20 -11.55 38.26
C ALA A 161 -12.70 -11.41 38.53
N ALA A 162 -13.46 -12.46 38.24
CA ALA A 162 -14.90 -12.43 38.34
C ALA A 162 -15.27 -11.84 39.71
N ALA A 163 -16.05 -10.76 39.69
CA ALA A 163 -16.44 -10.08 40.92
C ALA A 163 -16.93 -11.12 41.93
N PRO A 164 -16.47 -11.07 43.20
CA PRO A 164 -16.83 -12.07 44.19
C PRO A 164 -18.35 -12.16 44.26
N ALA A 165 -18.89 -13.35 44.02
CA ALA A 165 -20.32 -13.60 44.02
C ALA A 165 -20.91 -13.14 45.36
N THR A 166 -21.73 -12.10 45.32
CA THR A 166 -22.44 -11.59 46.49
C THR A 166 -23.34 -12.72 47.00
N PRO A 167 -23.20 -13.16 48.27
CA PRO A 167 -24.05 -14.22 48.80
C PRO A 167 -25.50 -13.75 48.81
N LYS A 168 -26.37 -14.47 48.09
CA LYS A 168 -27.83 -14.26 48.16
C LYS A 168 -28.29 -14.56 49.59
N ALA A 169 -28.69 -13.53 50.32
CA ALA A 169 -29.43 -13.69 51.56
C ALA A 169 -30.78 -14.35 51.26
N SER A 170 -30.98 -15.57 51.77
CA SER A 170 -32.29 -16.20 51.82
C SER A 170 -33.16 -15.41 52.79
N LYS A 171 -34.36 -15.03 52.35
CA LYS A 171 -35.47 -14.70 53.25
C LYS A 171 -36.14 -15.99 53.73
#